data_AF-A0A142EPN5-F1
#
_entry.id   AF-A0A142EPN5-F1
#
_cell.length_a   1.000
_cell.length_b   1.000
_cell.length_c   1.000
_cell.angle_alpha   90.00
_cell.angle_beta   90.00
_cell.angle_gamma   90.00
#
_symmetry.space_group_name_H-M   'P 1'
#
loop_
_entity.id
_entity.type
_entity.pdbx_description
1 polymer ?
#
loop_
_entity_poly.entity_id
_entity_poly.type
_entity_poly.pdbx_seq_one_letter_code
_entity_poly.pdbx_strand_id
1 'polypeptide(L)'
;MTKLQYILGVNRSKFNSESQIYHCSKVEKNSHQTFLEQGSFTQNKREMFMKEIMLISLTPEELEGIIRKAVLDAIKSNVLPSTLPAPERFLTRKETADKLKISLVTLHSWTKSGLIPSYVIGGRVLFKESEIENSLYRVRNIRY
;
A
#
# COMPACT_ATOMS: atom_id res chain seq x y z
N MET A 1 7.83 -37.08 -30.01
CA MET A 1 9.25 -36.71 -29.89
C MET A 1 9.46 -36.16 -28.48
N THR A 2 10.25 -36.81 -27.61
CA THR A 2 11.67 -36.45 -27.32
C THR A 2 11.85 -34.95 -26.98
N LYS A 3 12.53 -34.53 -25.89
CA LYS A 3 13.38 -35.25 -24.92
C LYS A 3 13.58 -34.44 -23.64
N LEU A 4 13.77 -35.17 -22.54
CA LEU A 4 14.33 -34.83 -21.22
C LEU A 4 15.53 -33.85 -21.21
N GLN A 5 15.58 -32.97 -20.19
CA GLN A 5 16.74 -32.57 -19.35
C GLN A 5 16.18 -31.95 -18.04
N TYR A 6 16.59 -32.22 -16.80
CA TYR A 6 17.40 -33.29 -16.18
C TYR A 6 18.94 -33.15 -16.03
N ILE A 7 19.39 -32.19 -15.20
CA ILE A 7 20.68 -32.21 -14.46
C ILE A 7 20.40 -31.58 -13.07
N LEU A 8 20.26 -32.31 -11.94
CA LEU A 8 21.26 -32.99 -11.09
C LEU A 8 22.27 -32.06 -10.39
N GLY A 9 22.36 -32.12 -9.05
CA GLY A 9 23.33 -31.30 -8.30
C GLY A 9 23.34 -31.37 -6.76
N VAL A 10 22.70 -32.36 -6.12
CA VAL A 10 22.82 -32.52 -4.64
C VAL A 10 24.21 -33.05 -4.30
N ASN A 11 24.94 -32.33 -3.45
CA ASN A 11 26.26 -32.74 -2.99
C ASN A 11 26.18 -33.71 -1.80
N ARG A 12 27.20 -34.56 -1.63
CA ARG A 12 27.02 -35.93 -1.07
C ARG A 12 27.81 -36.19 0.21
N SER A 13 27.10 -36.55 1.29
CA SER A 13 27.60 -37.29 2.46
C SER A 13 26.41 -38.05 3.07
N LYS A 14 26.32 -39.40 3.10
CA LYS A 14 27.16 -40.37 3.85
C LYS A 14 27.33 -39.92 5.31
N PHE A 15 27.04 -40.71 6.35
CA PHE A 15 27.23 -42.16 6.49
C PHE A 15 26.26 -42.80 7.52
N ASN A 16 26.37 -44.11 7.75
CA ASN A 16 25.36 -44.96 8.42
C ASN A 16 25.53 -45.10 9.94
N SER A 17 24.40 -45.25 10.66
CA SER A 17 24.14 -46.20 11.77
C SER A 17 22.64 -46.06 12.15
N GLU A 18 21.88 -47.09 12.55
CA GLU A 18 22.14 -48.52 12.74
C GLU A 18 20.82 -49.31 12.61
N SER A 19 20.91 -50.63 12.41
CA SER A 19 19.75 -51.51 12.21
C SER A 19 19.32 -52.25 13.48
N GLN A 20 18.02 -52.39 13.70
CA GLN A 20 17.32 -53.43 14.49
C GLN A 20 15.83 -53.35 14.09
N ILE A 21 15.17 -54.31 13.42
CA ILE A 21 14.98 -55.76 13.71
C ILE A 21 14.44 -55.93 15.14
N TYR A 22 13.31 -56.56 15.46
CA TYR A 22 12.44 -57.55 14.76
C TYR A 22 11.02 -56.93 14.51
N HIS A 23 9.87 -57.60 14.28
CA HIS A 23 9.49 -59.03 14.19
C HIS A 23 8.26 -59.27 13.27
N CYS A 24 7.82 -60.53 13.19
CA CYS A 24 6.59 -61.09 12.62
C CYS A 24 5.31 -60.71 13.44
N SER A 25 4.06 -60.79 12.96
CA SER A 25 3.50 -61.80 12.04
C SER A 25 2.41 -61.27 11.10
N LYS A 26 2.21 -61.99 10.00
CA LYS A 26 1.19 -61.75 8.97
C LYS A 26 0.35 -63.03 8.78
N VAL A 27 -0.81 -62.86 8.14
CA VAL A 27 -1.62 -63.87 7.43
C VAL A 27 -2.70 -64.58 8.26
N GLU A 28 -3.95 -64.24 7.96
CA GLU A 28 -4.95 -65.24 7.58
C GLU A 28 -5.39 -64.98 6.12
N LYS A 29 -5.81 -66.03 5.42
CA LYS A 29 -6.05 -66.02 3.96
C LYS A 29 -7.54 -66.06 3.63
N ASN A 30 -7.91 -65.43 2.52
CA ASN A 30 -9.25 -65.51 1.94
C ASN A 30 -9.65 -66.95 1.58
N SER A 31 -10.93 -67.27 1.73
CA SER A 31 -11.62 -68.26 0.90
C SER A 31 -13.06 -67.81 0.60
N HIS A 32 -13.24 -67.28 -0.62
CA HIS A 32 -14.45 -67.25 -1.45
C HIS A 32 -15.84 -67.04 -0.81
N GLN A 33 -16.46 -65.89 -1.11
CA GLN A 33 -17.83 -65.87 -1.65
C GLN A 33 -18.00 -64.64 -2.57
N THR A 34 -18.74 -64.78 -3.66
CA THR A 34 -19.02 -63.72 -4.65
C THR A 34 -20.20 -62.85 -4.24
N PHE A 35 -20.09 -61.53 -4.34
CA PHE A 35 -21.25 -60.65 -4.57
C PHE A 35 -20.90 -59.45 -5.44
N LEU A 36 -21.79 -59.12 -6.37
CA LEU A 36 -21.71 -57.94 -7.22
C LEU A 36 -22.48 -56.82 -6.53
N GLU A 37 -21.78 -55.77 -6.08
CA GLU A 37 -22.47 -54.50 -5.80
C GLU A 37 -21.57 -53.32 -6.16
N GLN A 38 -22.09 -52.46 -7.04
CA GLN A 38 -21.42 -51.22 -7.42
C GLN A 38 -21.62 -50.21 -6.29
N GLY A 39 -20.60 -50.05 -5.44
CA GLY A 39 -20.61 -49.15 -4.29
C GLY A 39 -19.38 -48.26 -4.27
N SER A 40 -19.53 -46.99 -4.65
CA SER A 40 -18.46 -45.99 -4.56
C SER A 40 -18.10 -45.72 -3.09
N PHE A 41 -16.89 -46.09 -2.68
CA PHE A 41 -16.32 -45.57 -1.42
C PHE A 41 -14.85 -45.22 -1.60
N THR A 42 -14.60 -44.05 -2.21
CA THR A 42 -13.29 -43.41 -2.16
C THR A 42 -12.95 -43.15 -0.69
N GLN A 43 -11.91 -43.82 -0.18
CA GLN A 43 -11.40 -43.49 1.15
C GLN A 43 -11.02 -42.01 1.16
N ASN A 44 -11.74 -41.24 1.98
CA ASN A 44 -11.60 -39.81 2.07
C ASN A 44 -10.24 -39.49 2.72
N LYS A 45 -9.21 -39.30 1.88
CA LYS A 45 -7.84 -38.97 2.26
C LYS A 45 -7.80 -37.56 2.86
N ARG A 46 -8.26 -37.43 4.11
CA ARG A 46 -8.14 -36.22 4.91
C ARG A 46 -6.67 -36.04 5.28
N GLU A 47 -5.91 -35.42 4.38
CA GLU A 47 -4.62 -34.82 4.73
C GLU A 47 -4.88 -33.71 5.76
N MET A 48 -4.77 -34.08 7.03
CA MET A 48 -4.78 -33.13 8.13
C MET A 48 -3.48 -32.34 8.07
N PHE A 49 -3.56 -31.11 7.54
CA PHE A 49 -2.52 -30.11 7.71
C PHE A 49 -2.35 -29.84 9.22
N MET A 50 -1.37 -30.51 9.83
CA MET A 50 -0.90 -30.15 11.16
C MET A 50 -0.29 -28.75 11.07
N LYS A 51 -1.04 -27.76 11.54
CA LYS A 51 -0.58 -26.38 11.66
C LYS A 51 0.53 -26.36 12.72
N GLU A 52 1.76 -26.10 12.30
CA GLU A 52 2.90 -25.96 13.19
C GLU A 52 2.64 -24.76 14.13
N ILE A 53 2.49 -25.03 15.43
CA ILE A 53 2.16 -23.99 16.43
C ILE A 53 3.46 -23.49 17.05
N MET A 54 3.94 -22.35 16.57
CA MET A 54 5.02 -21.61 17.21
C MET A 54 4.45 -20.81 18.40
N LEU A 55 4.78 -21.21 19.63
CA LEU A 55 4.54 -20.36 20.80
C LEU A 55 5.70 -19.38 20.97
N ILE A 56 5.36 -18.11 21.18
CA ILE A 56 6.31 -17.04 21.48
C ILE A 56 5.84 -16.43 22.81
N SER A 57 6.71 -16.43 23.82
CA SER A 57 6.48 -15.67 25.04
C SER A 57 6.78 -14.19 24.77
N LEU A 58 5.75 -13.35 24.87
CA LEU A 58 5.85 -11.89 24.79
C LEU A 58 5.58 -11.31 26.18
N THR A 59 6.28 -10.25 26.56
CA THR A 59 5.87 -9.46 27.74
C THR A 59 4.65 -8.60 27.42
N PRO A 60 3.88 -8.14 28.43
CA PRO A 60 2.76 -7.23 28.21
C PRO A 60 3.15 -5.95 27.45
N GLU A 61 4.35 -5.42 27.72
CA GLU A 61 4.90 -4.20 27.13
C GLU A 61 5.26 -4.39 25.65
N GLU A 62 5.86 -5.54 25.30
CA GLU A 62 6.16 -5.90 23.91
C GLU A 62 4.88 -6.03 23.07
N LEU A 63 3.85 -6.67 23.65
CA LEU A 63 2.54 -6.82 23.01
C LEU A 63 1.86 -5.45 22.81
N GLU A 64 1.89 -4.56 23.81
CA GLU A 64 1.39 -3.19 23.67
C GLU A 64 2.12 -2.46 22.53
N GLY A 65 3.46 -2.53 22.50
CA GLY A 65 4.29 -1.90 21.48
C GLY A 65 3.95 -2.37 20.06
N ILE A 66 3.76 -3.68 19.86
CA ILE A 66 3.37 -4.26 18.57
C ILE A 66 1.98 -3.78 18.14
N ILE A 67 0.99 -3.84 19.02
CA ILE A 67 -0.39 -3.40 18.72
C ILE A 67 -0.40 -1.90 18.40
N ARG A 68 0.25 -1.09 19.23
CA ARG A 68 0.33 0.38 19.07
C ARG A 68 0.98 0.77 17.75
N LYS A 69 2.07 0.10 17.37
CA LYS A 69 2.73 0.30 16.07
C LYS A 69 1.81 -0.10 14.90
N ALA A 70 1.24 -1.30 14.94
CA ALA A 70 0.35 -1.79 13.88
C ALA A 70 -0.87 -0.89 13.66
N VAL A 71 -1.48 -0.39 14.75
CA VAL A 71 -2.60 0.56 14.69
C VAL A 71 -2.15 1.92 14.14
N LEU A 72 -1.00 2.46 14.57
CA LEU A 72 -0.47 3.73 14.04
C LEU A 72 -0.15 3.64 12.55
N ASP A 73 0.46 2.55 12.10
CA ASP A 73 0.83 2.36 10.70
C ASP A 73 -0.43 2.14 9.83
N ALA A 74 -1.43 1.40 10.33
CA ALA A 74 -2.73 1.26 9.66
C ALA A 74 -3.53 2.58 9.61
N ILE A 75 -3.47 3.43 10.64
CA ILE A 75 -4.09 4.76 10.60
C ILE A 75 -3.37 5.63 9.56
N LYS A 76 -2.03 5.66 9.55
CA LYS A 76 -1.26 6.45 8.57
C LYS A 76 -1.48 6.00 7.12
N SER A 77 -1.70 4.71 6.86
CA SER A 77 -1.96 4.21 5.51
C SER A 77 -3.39 4.47 5.01
N ASN A 78 -4.36 4.61 5.92
CA ASN A 78 -5.77 4.82 5.56
C ASN A 78 -6.22 6.28 5.68
N VAL A 79 -5.52 7.10 6.46
CA VAL A 79 -5.61 8.56 6.36
C VAL A 79 -4.91 8.96 5.08
N LEU A 80 -5.69 9.20 4.02
CA LEU A 80 -5.26 9.97 2.84
C LEU A 80 -4.42 11.16 3.33
N PRO A 81 -3.26 11.46 2.71
CA PRO A 81 -2.43 12.56 3.15
C PRO A 81 -3.28 13.81 3.23
N SER A 82 -3.47 14.31 4.46
CA SER A 82 -4.33 15.46 4.78
C SER A 82 -3.69 16.78 4.35
N THR A 83 -3.04 16.79 3.19
CA THR A 83 -2.85 17.97 2.36
C THR A 83 -4.18 18.31 1.70
N LEU A 84 -5.19 18.61 2.51
CA LEU A 84 -6.27 19.48 2.06
C LEU A 84 -5.56 20.75 1.58
N PRO A 85 -5.67 21.13 0.29
CA PRO A 85 -5.09 22.38 -0.17
C PRO A 85 -5.68 23.49 0.70
N ALA A 86 -4.82 24.41 1.16
CA ALA A 86 -5.27 25.52 2.00
C ALA A 86 -6.46 26.22 1.31
N PRO A 87 -7.52 26.58 2.05
CA PRO A 87 -8.74 27.10 1.45
C PRO A 87 -8.42 28.33 0.60
N GLU A 88 -8.70 28.24 -0.71
CA GLU A 88 -8.37 29.28 -1.69
C GLU A 88 -9.01 30.60 -1.27
N ARG A 89 -8.16 31.57 -0.91
CA ARG A 89 -8.61 32.84 -0.36
C ARG A 89 -8.80 33.85 -1.49
N PHE A 90 -9.98 34.45 -1.51
CA PHE A 90 -10.29 35.53 -2.43
C PHE A 90 -10.04 36.88 -1.77
N LEU A 91 -9.34 37.76 -2.48
CA LEU A 91 -9.06 39.14 -2.08
C LEU A 91 -9.91 40.11 -2.91
N THR A 92 -10.37 41.18 -2.27
CA THR A 92 -10.97 42.31 -2.98
C THR A 92 -9.90 43.16 -3.68
N ARG A 93 -10.34 44.04 -4.57
CA ARG A 93 -9.45 45.00 -5.27
C ARG A 93 -8.65 45.91 -4.33
N LYS A 94 -9.18 46.24 -3.13
CA LYS A 94 -8.44 47.03 -2.12
C LYS A 94 -7.36 46.18 -1.47
N GLU A 95 -7.72 45.04 -0.89
CA GLU A 95 -6.78 44.12 -0.23
C GLU A 95 -5.65 43.66 -1.18
N THR A 96 -5.95 43.45 -2.46
CA THR A 96 -4.96 43.09 -3.49
C THR A 96 -3.95 44.22 -3.73
N ALA A 97 -4.42 45.46 -3.81
CA ALA A 97 -3.57 46.64 -3.94
C ALA A 97 -2.72 46.86 -2.67
N ASP A 98 -3.31 46.65 -1.49
CA ASP A 98 -2.64 46.75 -0.19
C ASP A 98 -1.62 45.63 0.04
N LYS A 99 -1.84 44.43 -0.51
CA LYS A 99 -0.89 43.31 -0.48
C LYS A 99 0.32 43.57 -1.40
N LEU A 100 0.07 44.05 -2.62
CA LEU A 100 1.12 44.36 -3.60
C LEU A 100 1.79 45.73 -3.40
N LYS A 101 1.28 46.57 -2.49
CA LYS A 101 1.73 47.96 -2.25
C LYS A 101 1.70 48.84 -3.51
N ILE A 102 0.65 48.69 -4.31
CA ILE A 102 0.42 49.47 -5.54
C ILE A 102 -0.86 50.30 -5.46
N SER A 103 -1.01 51.30 -6.34
CA SER A 103 -2.25 52.06 -6.43
C SER A 103 -3.39 51.25 -7.07
N LEU A 104 -4.64 51.57 -6.73
CA LEU A 104 -5.84 50.98 -7.34
C LEU A 104 -5.94 51.21 -8.87
N VAL A 105 -5.24 52.23 -9.38
CA VAL A 105 -5.15 52.55 -10.81
C VAL A 105 -4.11 51.65 -11.48
N THR A 106 -2.95 51.44 -10.86
CA THR A 106 -1.92 50.50 -11.33
C THR A 106 -2.46 49.08 -11.40
N LEU A 107 -3.14 48.61 -10.33
CA LEU A 107 -3.80 47.31 -10.31
C LEU A 107 -4.82 47.17 -11.45
N HIS A 108 -5.58 48.24 -11.75
CA HIS A 108 -6.53 48.23 -12.86
C HIS A 108 -5.84 48.08 -14.21
N SER A 109 -4.77 48.84 -14.44
CA SER A 109 -3.95 48.74 -15.66
C SER A 109 -3.43 47.32 -15.85
N TRP A 110 -2.90 46.70 -14.78
CA TRP A 110 -2.38 45.33 -14.81
C TRP A 110 -3.46 44.26 -15.05
N THR A 111 -4.65 44.41 -14.48
CA THR A 111 -5.79 43.53 -14.81
C THR A 111 -6.24 43.69 -16.25
N LYS A 112 -6.30 44.93 -16.76
CA LYS A 112 -6.68 45.22 -18.15
C LYS A 112 -5.63 44.71 -19.16
N SER A 113 -4.35 44.69 -18.78
CA SER A 113 -3.27 44.10 -19.58
C SER A 113 -3.14 42.59 -19.42
N GLY A 114 -3.96 41.94 -18.58
CA GLY A 114 -3.90 40.49 -18.32
C GLY A 114 -2.71 40.01 -17.49
N LEU A 115 -1.97 40.91 -16.84
CA LEU A 115 -0.80 40.55 -16.01
C LEU A 115 -1.22 39.90 -14.68
N ILE A 116 -2.35 40.32 -14.13
CA ILE A 116 -2.96 39.71 -12.93
C ILE A 116 -4.37 39.22 -13.31
N PRO A 117 -4.68 37.92 -13.13
CA PRO A 117 -6.01 37.39 -13.38
C PRO A 117 -7.02 37.94 -12.37
N SER A 118 -8.23 38.24 -12.85
CA SER A 118 -9.32 38.80 -12.05
C SER A 118 -10.65 38.13 -12.37
N TYR A 119 -11.44 37.87 -11.35
CA TYR A 119 -12.73 37.18 -11.43
C TYR A 119 -13.88 38.14 -11.10
N VAL A 120 -15.01 38.03 -11.81
CA VAL A 120 -16.19 38.87 -11.56
C VAL A 120 -17.34 38.00 -11.06
N ILE A 121 -17.91 38.37 -9.90
CA ILE A 121 -19.11 37.75 -9.34
C ILE A 121 -20.09 38.83 -8.89
N GLY A 122 -21.30 38.84 -9.46
CA GLY A 122 -22.34 39.82 -9.12
C GLY A 122 -21.89 41.29 -9.20
N GLY A 123 -21.05 41.63 -10.19
CA GLY A 123 -20.48 42.97 -10.37
C GLY A 123 -19.29 43.32 -9.46
N ARG A 124 -18.89 42.44 -8.52
CA ARG A 124 -17.66 42.59 -7.71
C ARG A 124 -16.48 41.91 -8.39
N VAL A 125 -15.33 42.59 -8.41
CA VAL A 125 -14.06 42.02 -8.87
C VAL A 125 -13.30 41.44 -7.69
N LEU A 126 -12.94 40.16 -7.79
CA LEU A 126 -12.17 39.38 -6.82
C LEU A 126 -10.91 38.82 -7.47
N PHE A 127 -9.93 38.50 -6.64
CA PHE A 127 -8.64 37.94 -7.03
C PHE A 127 -8.35 36.70 -6.19
N LYS A 128 -7.76 35.66 -6.78
CA LYS A 128 -7.25 34.53 -6.01
C LYS A 128 -5.90 34.88 -5.40
N GLU A 129 -5.73 34.59 -4.13
CA GLU A 129 -4.48 34.87 -3.41
C GLU A 129 -3.31 34.06 -3.99
N SER A 130 -3.54 32.81 -4.40
CA SER A 130 -2.54 31.95 -5.03
C SER A 130 -2.04 32.47 -6.39
N GLU A 131 -2.94 32.96 -7.24
CA GLU A 131 -2.59 33.46 -8.57
C GLU A 131 -1.87 34.81 -8.52
N ILE A 132 -2.17 35.66 -7.52
CA ILE A 132 -1.38 36.87 -7.26
C ILE A 132 0.06 36.47 -6.89
N GLU A 133 0.23 35.50 -5.99
CA GLU A 133 1.56 35.03 -5.58
C GLU A 133 2.34 34.42 -6.75
N ASN A 134 1.68 33.65 -7.61
CA ASN A 134 2.27 33.08 -8.82
C ASN A 134 2.64 34.13 -9.89
N SER A 135 2.02 35.33 -9.86
CA SER A 135 2.35 36.42 -10.79
C SER A 135 3.68 37.13 -10.48
N LEU A 136 4.23 36.95 -9.26
CA LEU A 136 5.50 37.53 -8.84
C LEU A 136 6.68 36.71 -9.39
N TYR A 137 7.40 37.28 -10.35
CA TYR A 137 8.62 36.68 -10.90
C TYR A 137 9.89 37.39 -10.41
N ARG A 138 10.95 36.61 -10.15
CA ARG A 138 12.26 37.15 -9.75
C ARG A 138 13.01 37.68 -10.98
N VAL A 139 13.23 38.99 -11.04
CA VAL A 139 14.14 39.60 -12.01
C VAL A 139 15.59 39.31 -11.61
N ARG A 140 16.44 38.85 -12.56
CA ARG A 140 17.85 38.48 -12.28
C ARG A 140 18.82 39.66 -12.33
N ASN A 141 18.54 40.67 -13.14
CA ASN A 141 19.29 41.91 -13.23
C ASN A 141 18.35 42.98 -13.82
N ILE A 142 18.27 44.16 -13.22
CA ILE A 142 17.54 45.30 -13.78
C ILE A 142 18.59 46.27 -14.33
N ARG A 143 18.62 46.44 -15.65
CA ARG A 143 19.37 47.51 -16.29
C ARG A 143 18.43 48.70 -16.46
N TYR A 144 18.82 49.82 -15.87
CA TYR A 144 18.18 51.13 -16.01
C TYR A 144 18.93 51.95 -17.07
#